data_AF-A0A352MUL7-F1
#
_entry.id   AF-A0A352MUL7-F1
#
_cell.length_a   1.000
_cell.length_b   1.000
_cell.length_c   1.000
_cell.angle_alpha   90.00
_cell.angle_beta   90.00
_cell.angle_gamma   90.00
#
_symmetry.space_group_name_H-M   'P 1'
#
loop_
_entity.id
_entity.type
_entity.pdbx_description
1 polymer ?
#
loop_
_entity_poly.entity_id
_entity_poly.type
_entity_poly.pdbx_seq_one_letter_code
_entity_poly.pdbx_strand_id
1 'polypeptide(L)'
;MQLAKLYRKLSSEECRRLLSDVKLGTDLGIIKELNDMKVNKLQLYTKPGNLQKYFGKILAGEERDIKRAEIIKKIIKEEIV
;
A
#
# COMPACT_ATOMS: atom_id res chain seq x y z
N MET A 1 12.48 3.33 -5.61
CA MET A 1 11.77 3.70 -4.35
C MET A 1 12.31 2.97 -3.10
N GLN A 2 12.80 3.66 -2.06
CA GLN A 2 13.24 3.05 -0.78
C GLN A 2 12.11 2.83 0.27
N LEU A 3 10.91 3.40 0.04
CA LEU A 3 9.83 3.49 1.03
C LEU A 3 9.25 2.14 1.49
N ALA A 4 9.14 1.15 0.60
CA ALA A 4 8.63 -0.17 0.97
C ALA A 4 9.68 -1.05 1.69
N LYS A 5 10.97 -0.70 1.66
CA LYS A 5 12.04 -1.56 2.22
C LYS A 5 12.11 -1.52 3.76
N LEU A 6 11.64 -0.46 4.43
CA LEU A 6 11.95 -0.21 5.85
C LEU A 6 10.78 -0.42 6.84
N TYR A 7 9.53 -0.26 6.44
CA TYR A 7 8.42 -0.28 7.41
C TYR A 7 7.97 -1.72 7.73
N ARG A 8 8.12 -2.13 8.99
CA ARG A 8 7.55 -3.38 9.56
C ARG A 8 6.06 -3.23 9.92
N LYS A 9 5.60 -2.00 10.13
CA LYS A 9 4.22 -1.60 10.46
C LYS A 9 3.95 -0.26 9.80
N LEU A 10 2.75 -0.06 9.28
CA LEU A 10 2.34 1.20 8.66
C LEU A 10 0.90 1.49 9.03
N SER A 11 0.62 2.60 9.71
CA SER A 11 -0.75 2.97 10.08
C SER A 11 -1.60 3.38 8.87
N SER A 12 -2.92 3.46 9.07
CA SER A 12 -3.82 3.88 7.98
C SER A 12 -3.60 5.33 7.55
N GLU A 13 -3.27 6.22 8.49
CA GLU A 13 -3.03 7.63 8.19
C GLU A 13 -1.70 7.85 7.48
N GLU A 14 -0.63 7.21 7.96
CA GLU A 14 0.68 7.26 7.30
C GLU A 14 0.60 6.70 5.89
N CYS A 15 -0.09 5.56 5.72
CA CYS A 15 -0.30 4.97 4.40
C CYS A 15 -1.03 5.94 3.47
N ARG A 16 -2.05 6.65 3.96
CA ARG A 16 -2.79 7.61 3.15
C ARG A 16 -1.91 8.78 2.71
N ARG A 17 -1.10 9.34 3.62
CA ARG A 17 -0.16 10.43 3.29
C ARG A 17 0.86 9.98 2.25
N LEU A 18 1.50 8.84 2.48
CA LEU A 18 2.47 8.26 1.54
C LEU A 18 1.87 7.98 0.17
N LEU A 19 0.66 7.42 0.10
CA LEU A 19 0.01 7.15 -1.19
C LEU A 19 -0.40 8.43 -1.91
N SER A 20 -0.66 9.52 -1.19
CA SER A 20 -0.89 10.84 -1.78
C SER A 20 0.38 11.37 -2.44
N ASP A 21 1.50 11.31 -1.73
CA ASP A 21 2.80 11.75 -2.24
C ASP A 21 3.26 10.90 -3.42
N VAL A 22 3.04 9.58 -3.34
CA VAL A 22 3.34 8.64 -4.43
C VAL A 22 2.47 8.93 -5.66
N LYS A 23 1.18 9.20 -5.47
CA LYS A 23 0.29 9.56 -6.58
C LYS A 23 0.77 10.85 -7.25
N LEU A 24 1.01 11.90 -6.46
CA LEU A 24 1.52 13.18 -6.98
C LEU A 24 2.87 13.01 -7.69
N GLY A 25 3.80 12.23 -7.13
CA GLY A 25 5.07 11.91 -7.78
C GLY A 25 4.92 11.11 -9.07
N THR A 26 3.89 10.26 -9.18
CA THR A 26 3.55 9.53 -10.40
C THR A 26 2.96 10.46 -11.46
N ASP A 27 1.99 11.29 -11.07
CA ASP A 27 1.33 12.29 -11.94
C ASP A 27 2.35 13.30 -12.51
N LEU A 28 3.36 13.69 -11.71
CA LEU A 28 4.44 14.58 -12.13
C LEU A 28 5.54 13.88 -12.95
N GLY A 29 5.45 12.57 -13.18
CA GLY A 29 6.44 11.79 -13.92
C GLY A 29 7.78 11.59 -13.20
N ILE A 30 7.83 11.91 -11.90
CA ILE A 30 9.00 11.71 -11.03
C ILE A 30 9.15 10.21 -10.72
N ILE A 31 8.05 9.55 -10.37
CA ILE A 31 7.98 8.12 -10.08
C ILE A 31 7.52 7.38 -11.33
N LYS A 32 8.48 6.91 -12.13
CA LYS A 32 8.21 6.15 -13.38
C LYS A 32 8.00 4.65 -13.16
N GLU A 33 8.37 4.15 -11.98
CA GLU A 33 8.27 2.73 -11.61
C GLU A 33 6.82 2.30 -11.29
N LEU A 34 5.95 3.28 -11.00
CA LEU A 34 4.55 3.08 -10.70
C LEU A 34 3.69 3.68 -11.80
N ASN A 35 2.58 3.02 -12.12
CA ASN A 35 1.54 3.53 -13.00
C ASN A 35 0.26 3.78 -12.19
N ASP A 36 -0.69 4.51 -12.77
CA ASP A 36 -1.97 4.82 -12.12
C ASP A 36 -2.72 3.57 -11.65
N MET A 37 -2.64 2.48 -12.42
CA MET A 37 -3.23 1.21 -12.04
C MET A 37 -2.63 0.64 -10.74
N LYS A 38 -1.30 0.66 -10.58
CA LYS A 38 -0.61 0.22 -9.36
C LYS A 38 -0.97 1.12 -8.18
N VAL A 39 -1.01 2.43 -8.38
CA VAL A 39 -1.40 3.40 -7.33
C VAL A 39 -2.85 3.16 -6.89
N ASN A 40 -3.77 2.97 -7.84
CA ASN A 40 -5.17 2.65 -7.55
C ASN A 40 -5.31 1.32 -6.80
N LYS A 41 -4.57 0.27 -7.20
CA LYS A 41 -4.52 -1.00 -6.46
C LYS A 41 -4.02 -0.80 -5.03
N LEU A 42 -2.94 -0.04 -4.84
CA LEU A 42 -2.42 0.27 -3.51
C LEU A 42 -3.48 0.98 -2.65
N GLN A 43 -4.18 1.98 -3.20
CA GLN A 43 -5.25 2.69 -2.49
C GLN A 43 -6.45 1.79 -2.16
N LEU A 44 -6.77 0.82 -3.02
CA LEU A 44 -7.86 -0.11 -2.80
C LEU A 44 -7.52 -1.13 -1.71
N TYR A 45 -6.40 -1.85 -1.86
CA TYR A 45 -6.07 -2.99 -1.00
C TYR A 45 -5.51 -2.61 0.38
N THR A 46 -5.04 -1.37 0.56
CA THR A 46 -4.56 -0.89 1.88
C THR A 46 -5.66 -0.43 2.82
N LYS A 47 -6.90 -0.26 2.33
CA LYS A 47 -8.07 0.09 3.15
C LYS A 47 -8.40 -1.04 4.12
N PRO A 48 -8.78 -0.72 5.38
CA PRO A 48 -8.98 -1.73 6.43
C PRO A 48 -10.03 -2.80 6.09
N GLY A 49 -11.10 -2.44 5.37
CA GLY A 49 -12.12 -3.41 4.94
C GLY A 49 -11.58 -4.40 3.89
N ASN A 50 -10.87 -3.88 2.89
CA ASN A 50 -10.29 -4.72 1.83
C ASN A 50 -9.13 -5.57 2.33
N LEU A 51 -8.34 -5.04 3.27
CA LEU A 51 -7.28 -5.79 3.93
C LEU A 51 -7.86 -7.03 4.64
N GLN A 52 -8.93 -6.84 5.43
CA GLN A 52 -9.60 -7.95 6.13
C GLN A 52 -10.23 -8.94 5.15
N LYS A 53 -10.87 -8.44 4.07
CA LYS A 53 -11.43 -9.27 3.01
C LYS A 53 -10.36 -10.11 2.29
N TYR A 54 -9.20 -9.52 2.02
CA TYR A 54 -8.08 -10.20 1.36
C TYR A 54 -7.49 -11.32 2.22
N PHE A 55 -7.31 -11.08 3.52
CA PHE A 55 -6.78 -12.09 4.44
C PHE A 55 -7.85 -13.06 4.99
N GLY A 56 -9.12 -12.86 4.64
CA GLY A 56 -10.22 -13.73 5.05
C GLY A 56 -10.48 -13.77 6.56
N LYS A 57 -9.96 -12.80 7.33
CA LYS A 57 -10.08 -12.76 8.79
C LYS A 57 -10.18 -11.34 9.32
N ILE A 58 -10.79 -11.21 10.50
CA ILE A 58 -10.81 -9.96 11.25
C ILE A 58 -9.40 -9.69 11.76
N LEU A 59 -8.86 -8.52 11.44
CA LEU A 59 -7.50 -8.11 11.80
C LEU A 59 -7.58 -7.02 12.88
N ALA A 60 -6.84 -7.23 13.98
CA ALA A 60 -6.66 -6.22 15.03
C ALA A 60 -5.88 -5.01 14.48
N GLY A 61 -5.95 -3.86 15.17
CA GLY A 61 -5.34 -2.59 14.71
C GLY A 61 -3.87 -2.75 14.30
N GLU A 62 -3.06 -3.34 15.18
CA GLU A 62 -1.63 -3.55 14.94
C GLU A 62 -1.35 -4.60 13.84
N GLU A 63 -2.17 -5.66 13.78
CA GLU A 63 -2.05 -6.67 12.74
C GLU A 63 -2.38 -6.10 11.35
N ARG A 64 -3.37 -5.19 11.27
CA ARG A 64 -3.66 -4.44 10.04
C ARG A 64 -2.46 -3.62 9.60
N ASP A 65 -1.75 -3.01 10.52
CA ASP A 65 -0.60 -2.17 10.18
C ASP A 65 0.58 -2.99 9.63
N ILE A 66 0.79 -4.20 10.16
CA ILE A 66 1.76 -5.17 9.62
C ILE A 66 1.31 -5.66 8.23
N LYS A 67 0.05 -6.12 8.12
CA LYS A 67 -0.49 -6.67 6.88
C LYS A 67 -0.60 -5.63 5.76
N ARG A 68 -0.82 -4.36 6.09
CA ARG A 68 -0.80 -3.24 5.13
C ARG A 68 0.57 -3.09 4.49
N ALA A 69 1.64 -3.11 5.30
CA ALA A 69 3.00 -3.05 4.78
C ALA A 69 3.34 -4.28 3.91
N GLU A 70 2.82 -5.46 4.27
CA GLU A 70 2.97 -6.70 3.48
C GLU A 70 2.30 -6.61 2.10
N ILE A 71 1.05 -6.13 2.04
CA ILE A 71 0.29 -5.93 0.79
C ILE A 71 1.00 -4.92 -0.13
N ILE A 72 1.46 -3.79 0.42
CA ILE A 72 2.14 -2.75 -0.37
C ILE A 72 3.37 -3.33 -1.08
N LYS A 73 4.17 -4.14 -0.37
CA LYS A 73 5.33 -4.82 -0.95
C LYS A 73 4.94 -5.76 -2.08
N LYS A 74 3.89 -6.57 -1.88
CA LYS A 74 3.38 -7.51 -2.89
C LYS A 74 2.89 -6.79 -4.15
N ILE A 75 2.17 -5.68 -4.01
CA ILE A 75 1.67 -4.90 -5.16
C ILE A 75 2.82 -4.26 -5.94
N ILE A 76 3.81 -3.69 -5.25
CA ILE A 76 4.98 -3.07 -5.90
C ILE A 76 5.83 -4.11 -6.64
N LYS A 77 5.96 -5.32 -6.09
CA LYS A 77 6.65 -6.45 -6.73
C LYS A 77 5.83 -7.19 -7.79
N GLU A 78 4.61 -6.72 -8.10
CA GLU A 78 3.69 -7.36 -9.06
C GLU A 78 3.27 -8.80 -8.70
N GLU A 79 3.38 -9.21 -7.44
CA GLU A 79 2.97 -10.56 -6.99
C GLU A 79 1.44 -10.72 -6.86
N ILE A 80 0.66 -9.67 -7.09
CA ILE A 80 -0.81 -9.70 -7.04
C ILE A 80 -1.37 -9.55 -8.46
N VAL A 81 -1.50 -10.71 -9.13
CA VAL A 81 -2.23 -10.89 -10.40
C VAL A 81 -3.66 -11.29 -10.08
#